data_AF-A0A4Q2D010-F1
#
_entry.id   AF-A0A4Q2D010-F1
#
_cell.length_a   1.000
_cell.length_b   1.000
_cell.length_c   1.000
_cell.angle_alpha   90.00
_cell.angle_beta   90.00
_cell.angle_gamma   90.00
#
_symmetry.space_group_name_H-M   'P 1'
#
loop_
_entity.id
_entity.type
_entity.pdbx_description
1 polymer ?
#
loop_
_entity_poly.entity_id
_entity_poly.type
_entity_poly.pdbx_seq_one_letter_code
_entity_poly.pdbx_strand_id
1 'polypeptide(L)'
;MGLYLSTSGKYRLISPEPQHDPSSRLANIERVMFPPITELGFNQLARPLDNPLTLKHVTTAEYISHLGRPISFGTRWDTGFPDLQNALLDFARNKLAPPSARKITNVLACLAARFAVEFRPRNERQEDLEHSLVENHMRYCAYADSRLRMVTIAPSEPLLAEAAFEHLHYFCRWEEVLEIIAANLDTWGIHQGDRGEFVMGLIWMAARDAVVVKAFPGNVQNRRPWDPYRHSVVFIMDFMKNLLPTGYHQELESMKPSVGDGTAEFQHAFADCRLWCNHFIQVQDYKVISTKFLCALLSNGIGVLCAPNQAGIDLLWIGLKGDEICEENLVLILGQAQNDKSYRTKSNPLILDAMDPVKLDICAANRSIPIIRIVFELASEKPGITLVEPYDRKSPRLKQPSKFTSYDFWFAGVDPSTFRCVTAKEAGYYRDLLASSRPIYNPPLPVPRDLGDLTRLVGLKNETEGNGEARVNMRRAANTMMMATKPHFPDTWHALLFKEKD
;
A
#
# COMPACT_ATOMS: atom_id res chain seq x y z
N MET A 1 -12.17 27.99 21.26
CA MET A 1 -11.89 26.67 20.67
C MET A 1 -12.66 26.57 19.37
N GLY A 2 -11.99 26.68 18.22
CA GLY A 2 -12.60 26.56 16.91
C GLY A 2 -12.24 25.21 16.31
N LEU A 3 -13.24 24.40 15.97
CA LEU A 3 -13.02 23.16 15.21
C LEU A 3 -12.76 23.56 13.76
N TYR A 4 -11.50 23.47 13.30
CA TYR A 4 -11.10 23.85 11.95
C TYR A 4 -10.90 22.62 11.08
N LEU A 5 -11.85 22.38 10.19
CA LEU A 5 -11.84 21.27 9.23
C LEU A 5 -11.73 21.86 7.82
N SER A 6 -10.56 22.41 7.50
CA SER A 6 -10.35 23.02 6.19
C SER A 6 -9.83 21.98 5.20
N THR A 7 -10.51 21.85 4.06
CA THR A 7 -10.06 21.06 2.91
C THR A 7 -9.31 21.90 1.87
N SER A 8 -9.09 23.19 2.17
CA SER A 8 -8.45 24.17 1.27
C SER A 8 -7.58 25.19 2.00
N GLY A 9 -7.22 24.92 3.25
CA GLY A 9 -6.53 25.88 4.10
C GLY A 9 -5.04 25.84 3.84
N LYS A 10 -4.48 26.93 3.30
CA LYS A 10 -3.04 27.17 3.29
C LYS A 10 -2.53 26.89 4.71
N TYR A 11 -1.87 25.75 4.94
CA TYR A 11 -1.65 25.24 6.31
C TYR A 11 -0.80 26.23 7.13
N ARG A 12 0.03 27.02 6.44
CA ARG A 12 0.80 28.15 6.99
C ARG A 12 -0.05 29.23 7.68
N LEU A 13 -1.34 29.33 7.36
CA LEU A 13 -2.27 30.27 8.01
C LEU A 13 -2.89 29.72 9.30
N ILE A 14 -2.72 28.41 9.58
CA ILE A 14 -3.39 27.72 10.69
C ILE A 14 -2.57 27.82 11.98
N SER A 15 -1.24 27.87 11.85
CA SER A 15 -0.32 28.08 12.98
C SER A 15 0.87 28.93 12.51
N PRO A 16 0.71 30.27 12.43
CA PRO A 16 1.82 31.14 12.06
C PRO A 16 2.92 31.06 13.11
N GLU A 17 4.18 31.25 12.69
CA GLU A 17 5.27 31.35 13.67
C GLU A 17 4.98 32.51 14.65
N PRO A 18 5.36 32.40 15.94
CA PRO A 18 5.05 33.42 16.95
C PRO A 18 5.47 34.84 16.56
N GLN A 19 6.55 34.97 15.79
CA GLN A 19 7.09 36.24 15.29
C GLN A 19 6.26 36.87 14.15
N HIS A 20 5.42 36.07 13.51
CA HIS A 20 4.51 36.48 12.43
C HIS A 20 3.05 36.54 12.91
N ASP A 21 2.79 36.22 14.19
CA ASP A 21 1.47 36.33 14.78
C ASP A 21 1.19 37.80 15.15
N PRO A 22 0.02 38.36 14.76
CA PRO A 22 -0.33 39.74 15.08
C PRO A 22 -0.50 39.99 16.60
N SER A 23 -0.56 38.93 17.43
CA SER A 23 -0.66 39.01 18.88
C SER A 23 0.71 39.11 19.55
N SER A 24 0.98 40.25 20.20
CA SER A 24 2.17 40.45 21.03
C SER A 24 2.32 39.45 22.19
N ARG A 25 1.22 38.82 22.62
CA ARG A 25 1.21 37.79 23.68
C ARG A 25 1.88 36.49 23.24
N LEU A 26 1.89 36.20 21.94
CA LEU A 26 2.57 35.03 21.37
C LEU A 26 4.04 35.37 21.05
N ALA A 27 4.30 36.59 20.57
CA ALA A 27 5.66 37.09 20.33
C ALA A 27 6.52 37.12 21.62
N ASN A 28 5.93 37.41 22.78
CA ASN A 28 6.61 37.46 24.07
C ASN A 28 6.65 36.13 24.84
N ILE A 29 6.18 35.02 24.25
CA ILE A 29 6.16 33.66 24.86
C ILE A 29 5.32 33.57 26.16
N GLU A 30 4.50 34.58 26.48
CA GLU A 30 3.61 34.57 27.66
C GLU A 30 2.48 33.52 27.54
N ARG A 31 2.21 33.03 26.33
CA ARG A 31 1.23 31.97 26.05
C ARG A 31 1.76 31.00 24.99
N VAL A 32 1.42 29.73 25.14
CA VAL A 32 1.72 28.68 24.15
C VAL A 32 0.54 28.56 23.18
N MET A 33 0.80 28.54 21.87
CA MET A 33 -0.23 28.19 20.89
C MET A 33 -0.60 26.73 21.04
N PHE A 34 -1.91 26.46 21.16
CA PHE A 34 -2.41 25.09 21.05
C PHE A 34 -2.13 24.58 19.62
N PRO A 35 -1.64 23.34 19.47
CA PRO A 35 -1.50 22.74 18.16
C PRO A 35 -2.89 22.66 17.50
N PRO A 36 -2.96 22.77 16.16
CA PRO A 36 -4.21 22.60 15.45
C PRO A 36 -4.80 21.22 15.73
N ILE A 37 -6.13 21.15 15.90
CA ILE A 37 -6.83 19.87 15.95
C ILE A 37 -6.85 19.33 14.52
N THR A 38 -5.90 18.44 14.24
CA THR A 38 -5.74 17.80 12.93
C THR A 38 -6.52 16.49 12.81
N GLU A 39 -7.04 15.96 13.92
CA GLU A 39 -7.62 14.63 13.97
C GLU A 39 -9.15 14.62 13.97
N LEU A 40 -9.70 13.90 12.99
CA LEU A 40 -11.05 13.35 13.03
C LEU A 40 -10.93 11.83 13.07
N GLY A 41 -11.81 11.16 13.83
CA GLY A 41 -11.85 9.70 13.82
C GLY A 41 -12.16 9.18 12.42
N PHE A 42 -11.46 8.14 12.00
CA PHE A 42 -11.75 7.40 10.77
C PHE A 42 -12.86 6.38 11.00
N ASN A 43 -13.55 6.03 9.93
CA ASN A 43 -14.61 5.00 9.94
C ASN A 43 -15.72 5.27 10.96
N GLN A 44 -15.93 6.53 11.36
CA GLN A 44 -17.00 6.90 12.31
C GLN A 44 -18.40 6.66 11.74
N LEU A 45 -18.53 6.65 10.40
CA LEU A 45 -19.77 6.31 9.70
C LEU A 45 -19.77 4.87 9.17
N ALA A 46 -18.68 4.12 9.39
CA ALA A 46 -18.59 2.75 8.90
C ALA A 46 -19.70 1.90 9.56
N ARG A 47 -20.39 1.12 8.74
CA ARG A 47 -21.44 0.24 9.23
C ARG A 47 -20.82 -0.91 10.02
N PRO A 48 -21.48 -1.37 11.10
CA PRO A 48 -21.04 -2.57 11.79
C PRO A 48 -21.01 -3.74 10.80
N LEU A 49 -20.06 -4.64 11.01
CA LEU A 49 -19.96 -5.87 10.24
C LEU A 49 -21.06 -6.82 10.71
N ASP A 50 -22.18 -6.85 9.99
CA ASP A 50 -23.25 -7.80 10.23
C ASP A 50 -22.85 -9.20 9.75
N ASN A 51 -23.23 -10.23 10.51
CA ASN A 51 -23.00 -11.62 10.15
C ASN A 51 -24.25 -12.22 9.47
N PRO A 52 -24.11 -12.93 8.33
CA PRO A 52 -22.87 -13.27 7.63
C PRO A 52 -22.32 -12.12 6.77
N LEU A 53 -21.02 -11.88 6.87
CA LEU A 53 -20.33 -10.86 6.07
C LEU A 53 -20.03 -11.43 4.68
N THR A 54 -20.56 -10.80 3.64
CA THR A 54 -20.38 -11.25 2.25
C THR A 54 -19.58 -10.24 1.43
N LEU A 55 -18.84 -10.72 0.45
CA LEU A 55 -18.07 -9.91 -0.47
C LEU A 55 -19.00 -8.95 -1.21
N LYS A 56 -20.16 -9.43 -1.66
CA LYS A 56 -21.17 -8.60 -2.32
C LYS A 56 -21.64 -7.42 -1.45
N HIS A 57 -21.75 -7.60 -0.13
CA HIS A 57 -22.16 -6.55 0.79
C HIS A 57 -21.05 -5.49 0.98
N VAL A 58 -19.83 -5.93 1.26
CA VAL A 58 -18.69 -5.02 1.54
C VAL A 58 -18.18 -4.28 0.29
N THR A 59 -18.55 -4.75 -0.90
CA THR A 59 -18.27 -4.07 -2.16
C THR A 59 -19.47 -3.29 -2.70
N THR A 60 -20.45 -2.94 -1.87
CA THR A 60 -21.48 -1.98 -2.30
C THR A 60 -20.91 -0.57 -2.30
N ALA A 61 -21.36 0.26 -3.25
CA ALA A 61 -20.97 1.67 -3.29
C ALA A 61 -21.35 2.39 -1.99
N GLU A 62 -22.50 2.03 -1.41
CA GLU A 62 -22.93 2.48 -0.09
C GLU A 62 -21.90 2.13 0.98
N TYR A 63 -21.58 0.85 1.18
CA TYR A 63 -20.63 0.43 2.22
C TYR A 63 -19.28 1.13 2.06
N ILE A 64 -18.71 1.12 0.86
CA ILE A 64 -17.40 1.75 0.58
C ILE A 64 -17.43 3.26 0.84
N SER A 65 -18.53 3.95 0.56
CA SER A 65 -18.65 5.40 0.78
C SER A 65 -18.62 5.77 2.27
N HIS A 66 -18.97 4.84 3.16
CA HIS A 66 -18.96 5.05 4.60
C HIS A 66 -17.60 4.75 5.25
N LEU A 67 -16.66 4.17 4.49
CA LEU A 67 -15.29 3.93 4.93
C LEU A 67 -14.42 5.16 4.72
N GLY A 68 -13.45 5.38 5.61
CA GLY A 68 -12.53 6.51 5.56
C GLY A 68 -13.00 7.70 6.38
N ARG A 69 -12.93 8.90 5.80
CA ARG A 69 -13.22 10.16 6.51
C ARG A 69 -14.72 10.43 6.62
N PRO A 70 -15.25 10.73 7.82
CA PRO A 70 -16.68 10.86 8.06
C PRO A 70 -17.35 11.98 7.25
N ILE A 71 -16.72 13.14 7.09
CA ILE A 71 -17.38 14.34 6.54
C ILE A 71 -17.39 14.36 5.01
N SER A 72 -16.69 13.44 4.35
CA SER A 72 -16.40 13.52 2.92
C SER A 72 -17.40 12.78 2.04
N PHE A 73 -17.53 11.46 2.21
CA PHE A 73 -18.25 10.61 1.26
C PHE A 73 -19.51 9.97 1.86
N GLY A 74 -19.46 9.47 3.10
CA GLY A 74 -20.61 8.86 3.77
C GLY A 74 -21.76 9.85 3.97
N THR A 75 -21.47 11.05 4.49
CA THR A 75 -22.48 12.11 4.63
C THR A 75 -23.11 12.51 3.29
N ARG A 76 -22.31 12.56 2.21
CA ARG A 76 -22.79 12.86 0.85
C ARG A 76 -23.64 11.74 0.29
N TRP A 77 -23.34 10.51 0.64
CA TRP A 77 -24.14 9.36 0.28
C TRP A 77 -25.53 9.43 0.96
N ASP A 78 -25.54 9.63 2.27
CA ASP A 78 -26.77 9.62 3.09
C ASP A 78 -27.70 10.80 2.80
N THR A 79 -27.13 11.98 2.56
CA THR A 79 -27.89 13.21 2.27
C THR A 79 -28.10 13.45 0.77
N GLY A 80 -27.44 12.66 -0.08
CA GLY A 80 -27.39 12.88 -1.52
C GLY A 80 -28.59 12.34 -2.27
N PHE A 81 -29.03 13.08 -3.29
CA PHE A 81 -29.94 12.54 -4.31
C PHE A 81 -29.23 11.46 -5.14
N PRO A 82 -29.97 10.54 -5.82
CA PRO A 82 -29.38 9.47 -6.61
C PRO A 82 -28.32 9.92 -7.63
N ASP A 83 -28.50 11.09 -8.25
CA ASP A 83 -27.50 11.66 -9.17
C ASP A 83 -26.17 12.01 -8.47
N LEU A 84 -26.24 12.49 -7.23
CA LEU A 84 -25.04 12.77 -6.44
C LEU A 84 -24.32 11.49 -6.03
N GLN A 85 -25.08 10.45 -5.66
CA GLN A 85 -24.54 9.13 -5.34
C GLN A 85 -23.81 8.53 -6.54
N ASN A 86 -24.40 8.64 -7.73
CA ASN A 86 -23.79 8.18 -8.98
C ASN A 86 -22.54 8.99 -9.37
N ALA A 87 -22.50 10.27 -9.03
CA ALA A 87 -21.36 11.16 -9.29
C ALA A 87 -20.28 11.12 -8.19
N LEU A 88 -20.44 10.31 -7.14
CA LEU A 88 -19.56 10.35 -5.97
C LEU A 88 -18.12 9.95 -6.30
N LEU A 89 -17.94 8.96 -7.17
CA LEU A 89 -16.60 8.54 -7.62
C LEU A 89 -15.91 9.63 -8.45
N ASP A 90 -16.65 10.32 -9.33
CA ASP A 90 -16.14 11.46 -10.10
C ASP A 90 -15.77 12.64 -9.19
N PHE A 91 -16.55 12.87 -8.13
CA PHE A 91 -16.25 13.86 -7.10
C PHE A 91 -14.97 13.50 -6.34
N ALA A 92 -14.82 12.25 -5.90
CA ALA A 92 -13.61 11.74 -5.26
C ALA A 92 -12.37 11.92 -6.14
N ARG A 93 -12.47 11.59 -7.43
CA ARG A 93 -11.40 11.78 -8.43
C ARG A 93 -11.01 13.24 -8.56
N ASN A 94 -11.98 14.15 -8.69
CA ASN A 94 -11.70 15.58 -8.81
C ASN A 94 -11.07 16.18 -7.54
N LYS A 95 -11.35 15.59 -6.36
CA LYS A 95 -10.71 15.98 -5.10
C LYS A 95 -9.30 15.43 -4.94
N LEU A 96 -9.05 14.22 -5.44
CA LEU A 96 -7.73 13.60 -5.38
C LEU A 96 -6.76 14.15 -6.43
N ALA A 97 -7.26 14.39 -7.65
CA ALA A 97 -6.47 14.83 -8.79
C ALA A 97 -7.18 15.98 -9.53
N PRO A 98 -7.19 17.20 -8.94
CA PRO A 98 -7.88 18.33 -9.51
C PRO A 98 -7.30 18.72 -10.89
N PRO A 99 -8.14 19.14 -11.85
CA PRO A 99 -7.67 19.54 -13.19
C PRO A 99 -6.70 20.71 -13.19
N SER A 100 -6.72 21.55 -12.15
CA SER A 100 -5.84 22.71 -12.00
C SER A 100 -4.44 22.37 -11.48
N ALA A 101 -4.23 21.18 -10.92
CA ALA A 101 -2.95 20.78 -10.36
C ALA A 101 -1.99 20.22 -11.42
N ARG A 102 -0.70 20.24 -11.09
CA ARG A 102 0.34 19.65 -11.95
C ARG A 102 0.12 18.15 -12.06
N LYS A 103 0.24 17.63 -13.28
CA LYS A 103 0.07 16.19 -13.57
C LYS A 103 0.95 15.29 -12.70
N ILE A 104 2.21 15.68 -12.47
CA ILE A 104 3.15 14.95 -11.60
C ILE A 104 2.58 14.79 -10.18
N THR A 105 1.99 15.86 -9.63
CA THR A 105 1.38 15.84 -8.29
C THR A 105 0.11 15.00 -8.26
N ASN A 106 -0.72 15.07 -9.31
CA ASN A 106 -1.90 14.21 -9.46
C ASN A 106 -1.52 12.72 -9.46
N VAL A 107 -0.49 12.34 -10.21
CA VAL A 107 0.01 10.97 -10.26
C VAL A 107 0.51 10.53 -8.88
N LEU A 108 1.32 11.36 -8.21
CA LEU A 108 1.82 11.06 -6.87
C LEU A 108 0.70 10.90 -5.85
N ALA A 109 -0.32 11.75 -5.89
CA ALA A 109 -1.49 11.66 -5.03
C ALA A 109 -2.26 10.34 -5.24
N CYS A 110 -2.48 9.96 -6.49
CA CYS A 110 -3.14 8.70 -6.85
C CYS A 110 -2.33 7.49 -6.38
N LEU A 111 -1.01 7.52 -6.54
CA LEU A 111 -0.12 6.46 -6.06
C LEU A 111 -0.10 6.39 -4.53
N ALA A 112 -0.06 7.54 -3.85
CA ALA A 112 -0.11 7.59 -2.39
C ALA A 112 -1.38 6.95 -1.85
N ALA A 113 -2.54 7.19 -2.48
CA ALA A 113 -3.81 6.58 -2.11
C ALA A 113 -3.86 5.06 -2.36
N ARG A 114 -3.09 4.54 -3.33
CA ARG A 114 -3.09 3.11 -3.69
C ARG A 114 -1.99 2.28 -3.01
N PHE A 115 -0.86 2.89 -2.65
CA PHE A 115 0.34 2.18 -2.16
C PHE A 115 0.81 2.66 -0.79
N ALA A 116 -0.03 3.37 -0.04
CA ALA A 116 0.30 3.92 1.28
C ALA A 116 1.67 4.62 1.35
N VAL A 117 2.02 5.38 0.29
CA VAL A 117 3.37 5.96 0.16
C VAL A 117 3.71 6.84 1.36
N GLU A 118 4.77 6.45 2.07
CA GLU A 118 5.37 7.20 3.18
C GLU A 118 6.43 8.18 2.67
N PHE A 119 6.24 9.47 2.95
CA PHE A 119 7.20 10.51 2.60
C PHE A 119 8.22 10.70 3.72
N ARG A 120 9.52 10.65 3.40
CA ARG A 120 10.59 11.02 4.33
C ARG A 120 11.34 12.22 3.75
N PRO A 121 10.78 13.43 3.85
CA PRO A 121 11.38 14.61 3.25
C PRO A 121 12.76 14.88 3.87
N ARG A 122 13.73 15.14 3.00
CA ARG A 122 15.13 15.46 3.34
C ARG A 122 15.50 16.90 3.00
N ASN A 123 14.61 17.62 2.33
CA ASN A 123 14.82 19.00 1.88
C ASN A 123 13.47 19.73 1.76
N GLU A 124 13.53 21.05 1.71
CA GLU A 124 12.35 21.93 1.63
C GLU A 124 11.44 21.62 0.43
N ARG A 125 12.00 21.22 -0.72
CA ARG A 125 11.20 20.88 -1.90
C ARG A 125 10.32 19.65 -1.67
N GLN A 126 10.83 18.66 -0.95
CA GLN A 126 10.08 17.46 -0.57
C GLN A 126 9.01 17.79 0.49
N GLU A 127 9.31 18.70 1.41
CA GLU A 127 8.33 19.19 2.39
C GLU A 127 7.20 19.96 1.70
N ASP A 128 7.52 20.91 0.81
CA ASP A 128 6.52 21.65 0.03
C ASP A 128 5.64 20.74 -0.83
N LEU A 129 6.21 19.65 -1.37
CA LEU A 129 5.45 18.64 -2.09
C LEU A 129 4.47 17.90 -1.16
N GLU A 130 4.93 17.45 0.00
CA GLU A 130 4.09 16.80 1.01
C GLU A 130 2.95 17.74 1.47
N HIS A 131 3.26 19.02 1.66
CA HIS A 131 2.29 20.05 2.02
C HIS A 131 1.25 20.26 0.92
N SER A 132 1.68 20.32 -0.34
CA SER A 132 0.79 20.43 -1.49
C SER A 132 -0.19 19.26 -1.57
N LEU A 133 0.25 18.04 -1.24
CA LEU A 133 -0.61 16.86 -1.20
C LEU A 133 -1.71 16.96 -0.12
N VAL A 134 -1.39 17.53 1.05
CA VAL A 134 -2.38 17.78 2.11
C VAL A 134 -3.37 18.85 1.67
N GLU A 135 -2.88 19.96 1.10
CA GLU A 135 -3.71 21.10 0.73
C GLU A 135 -4.67 20.81 -0.44
N ASN A 136 -4.22 20.04 -1.44
CA ASN A 136 -4.93 19.95 -2.73
C ASN A 136 -5.30 18.53 -3.17
N HIS A 137 -4.79 17.50 -2.49
CA HIS A 137 -4.89 16.11 -2.97
C HIS A 137 -5.37 15.12 -1.91
N MET A 138 -6.16 15.61 -0.94
CA MET A 138 -6.77 14.77 0.07
C MET A 138 -5.76 13.94 0.88
N ARG A 139 -4.47 14.29 0.97
CA ARG A 139 -3.57 13.60 1.90
C ARG A 139 -3.93 13.97 3.34
N TYR A 140 -3.84 13.02 4.27
CA TYR A 140 -4.25 13.27 5.65
C TYR A 140 -3.07 13.83 6.45
N CYS A 141 -3.30 14.95 7.13
CA CYS A 141 -2.38 15.47 8.13
C CYS A 141 -2.76 14.89 9.49
N ALA A 142 -2.00 13.91 9.98
CA ALA A 142 -2.24 13.31 11.29
C ALA A 142 -1.85 14.27 12.41
N TYR A 143 -0.73 14.95 12.27
CA TYR A 143 -0.24 15.90 13.26
C TYR A 143 0.46 17.07 12.58
N ALA A 144 0.30 18.27 13.14
CA ALA A 144 1.06 19.45 12.75
C ALA A 144 1.45 20.24 14.00
N ASP A 145 2.66 20.76 14.03
CA ASP A 145 3.11 21.65 15.11
C ASP A 145 3.16 23.13 14.68
N SER A 146 3.45 24.00 15.66
CA SER A 146 3.59 25.45 15.47
C SER A 146 4.81 25.86 14.65
N ARG A 147 5.68 24.91 14.30
CA ARG A 147 6.84 25.10 13.41
C ARG A 147 6.59 24.52 12.02
N LEU A 148 5.31 24.29 11.68
CA LEU A 148 4.89 23.82 10.37
C LEU A 148 5.44 22.42 10.00
N ARG A 149 5.91 21.65 10.99
CA ARG A 149 6.30 20.26 10.77
C ARG A 149 5.05 19.41 10.77
N MET A 150 4.77 18.78 9.62
CA MET A 150 3.59 17.93 9.46
C MET A 150 3.95 16.44 9.46
N VAL A 151 3.07 15.65 10.05
CA VAL A 151 3.09 14.19 9.98
C VAL A 151 1.89 13.82 9.13
N THR A 152 2.15 13.37 7.90
CA THR A 152 1.08 13.02 6.98
C THR A 152 1.05 11.54 6.68
N ILE A 153 -0.15 11.02 6.44
CA ILE A 153 -0.39 9.62 6.10
C ILE A 153 -1.32 9.53 4.88
N ALA A 154 -1.28 8.38 4.22
CA ALA A 154 -2.28 7.97 3.26
C ALA A 154 -3.11 6.85 3.91
N PRO A 155 -4.23 7.21 4.57
CA PRO A 155 -5.04 6.23 5.28
C PRO A 155 -5.85 5.37 4.30
N SER A 156 -6.37 4.25 4.80
CA SER A 156 -7.24 3.36 4.02
C SER A 156 -8.54 4.06 3.63
N GLU A 157 -8.68 4.39 2.35
CA GLU A 157 -9.86 5.01 1.78
C GLU A 157 -10.21 4.34 0.44
N PRO A 158 -10.96 3.21 0.44
CA PRO A 158 -11.19 2.41 -0.75
C PRO A 158 -11.88 3.17 -1.90
N LEU A 159 -12.71 4.17 -1.59
CA LEU A 159 -13.30 5.05 -2.62
C LEU A 159 -12.24 5.92 -3.31
N LEU A 160 -11.30 6.49 -2.56
CA LEU A 160 -10.19 7.27 -3.12
C LEU A 160 -9.23 6.39 -3.92
N ALA A 161 -8.98 5.18 -3.45
CA ALA A 161 -8.18 4.19 -4.18
C ALA A 161 -8.79 3.84 -5.54
N GLU A 162 -10.12 3.71 -5.61
CA GLU A 162 -10.83 3.47 -6.85
C GLU A 162 -10.81 4.71 -7.77
N ALA A 163 -10.98 5.90 -7.21
CA ALA A 163 -10.85 7.15 -7.95
C ALA A 163 -9.43 7.34 -8.52
N ALA A 164 -8.41 6.92 -7.77
CA ALA A 164 -7.02 6.89 -8.21
C ALA A 164 -6.81 5.92 -9.37
N PHE A 165 -7.38 4.72 -9.29
CA PHE A 165 -7.38 3.76 -10.40
C PHE A 165 -7.97 4.39 -11.67
N GLU A 166 -9.14 5.03 -11.58
CA GLU A 166 -9.76 5.65 -12.74
C GLU A 166 -8.89 6.76 -13.32
N HIS A 167 -8.30 7.60 -12.47
CA HIS A 167 -7.42 8.68 -12.92
C HIS A 167 -6.18 8.14 -13.65
N LEU A 168 -5.52 7.12 -13.09
CA LEU A 168 -4.26 6.59 -13.63
C LEU A 168 -4.46 5.84 -14.97
N HIS A 169 -5.62 5.20 -15.19
CA HIS A 169 -5.86 4.37 -16.37
C HIS A 169 -6.74 5.01 -17.45
N TYR A 170 -7.74 5.82 -17.07
CA TYR A 170 -8.66 6.44 -18.03
C TYR A 170 -8.35 7.91 -18.34
N PHE A 171 -7.66 8.61 -17.44
CA PHE A 171 -7.30 10.03 -17.62
C PHE A 171 -5.81 10.25 -17.84
N CYS A 172 -4.99 9.27 -17.47
CA CYS A 172 -3.57 9.18 -17.80
C CYS A 172 -3.33 7.93 -18.65
N ARG A 173 -2.21 7.90 -19.37
CA ARG A 173 -1.72 6.65 -19.97
C ARG A 173 -0.82 5.99 -18.94
N TRP A 174 -1.01 4.69 -18.68
CA TRP A 174 -0.20 3.96 -17.70
C TRP A 174 1.32 4.07 -17.97
N GLU A 175 1.69 4.00 -19.24
CA GLU A 175 3.05 4.25 -19.72
C GLU A 175 3.62 5.62 -19.27
N GLU A 176 2.80 6.68 -19.36
CA GLU A 176 3.17 8.02 -18.92
C GLU A 176 3.24 8.12 -17.40
N VAL A 177 2.37 7.40 -16.69
CA VAL A 177 2.45 7.26 -15.22
C VAL A 177 3.80 6.69 -14.83
N LEU A 178 4.24 5.59 -15.47
CA LEU A 178 5.54 4.97 -15.19
C LEU A 178 6.71 5.90 -15.52
N GLU A 179 6.64 6.66 -16.61
CA GLU A 179 7.63 7.68 -16.94
C GLU A 179 7.74 8.76 -15.86
N ILE A 180 6.60 9.27 -15.38
CA ILE A 180 6.55 10.26 -14.31
C ILE A 180 7.16 9.70 -13.02
N ILE A 181 6.85 8.44 -12.66
CA ILE A 181 7.42 7.80 -11.47
C ILE A 181 8.94 7.69 -11.62
N ALA A 182 9.42 7.13 -12.74
CA ALA A 182 10.84 6.93 -12.98
C ALA A 182 11.64 8.24 -12.93
N ALA A 183 11.09 9.32 -13.48
CA ALA A 183 11.75 10.62 -13.51
C ALA A 183 11.75 11.38 -12.16
N ASN A 184 10.86 11.03 -11.22
CA ASN A 184 10.62 11.86 -10.03
C ASN A 184 10.81 11.12 -8.69
N LEU A 185 11.10 9.82 -8.68
CA LEU A 185 11.15 9.02 -7.45
C LEU A 185 12.12 9.57 -6.38
N ASP A 186 13.29 10.07 -6.79
CA ASP A 186 14.26 10.70 -5.88
C ASP A 186 13.77 12.04 -5.33
N THR A 187 12.98 12.76 -6.11
CA THR A 187 12.39 14.05 -5.71
C THR A 187 11.17 13.90 -4.81
N TRP A 188 10.56 12.71 -4.77
CA TRP A 188 9.37 12.44 -3.95
C TRP A 188 9.71 12.05 -2.51
N GLY A 189 10.97 11.88 -2.13
CA GLY A 189 11.32 11.53 -0.75
C GLY A 189 10.89 10.12 -0.34
N ILE A 190 10.72 9.22 -1.30
CA ILE A 190 10.47 7.79 -1.06
C ILE A 190 11.80 7.11 -0.74
N HIS A 191 11.82 6.35 0.37
CA HIS A 191 13.01 5.68 0.86
C HIS A 191 13.51 4.63 -0.14
N GLN A 192 14.84 4.55 -0.33
CA GLN A 192 15.45 3.68 -1.34
C GLN A 192 15.20 2.18 -1.09
N GLY A 193 15.20 1.76 0.18
CA GLY A 193 14.96 0.36 0.56
C GLY A 193 13.56 -0.14 0.18
N ASP A 194 12.59 0.77 0.11
CA ASP A 194 11.16 0.43 -0.02
C ASP A 194 10.76 0.34 -1.50
N ARG A 195 11.67 0.69 -2.41
CA ARG A 195 11.40 0.77 -3.87
C ARG A 195 11.22 -0.59 -4.52
N GLY A 196 11.87 -1.64 -4.03
CA GLY A 196 11.69 -3.00 -4.55
C GLY A 196 10.27 -3.52 -4.29
N GLU A 197 9.81 -3.34 -3.06
CA GLU A 197 8.44 -3.64 -2.62
C GLU A 197 7.42 -2.79 -3.39
N PHE A 198 7.73 -1.51 -3.60
CA PHE A 198 6.90 -0.60 -4.40
C PHE A 198 6.77 -1.08 -5.86
N VAL A 199 7.86 -1.50 -6.51
CA VAL A 199 7.81 -2.04 -7.88
C VAL A 199 7.03 -3.34 -7.94
N MET A 200 7.20 -4.24 -6.96
CA MET A 200 6.39 -5.46 -6.86
C MET A 200 4.89 -5.12 -6.74
N GLY A 201 4.54 -4.16 -5.88
CA GLY A 201 3.17 -3.65 -5.74
C GLY A 201 2.63 -3.07 -7.04
N LEU A 202 3.43 -2.28 -7.77
CA LEU A 202 3.04 -1.73 -9.08
C LEU A 202 2.71 -2.85 -10.09
N ILE A 203 3.53 -3.90 -10.15
CA ILE A 203 3.31 -5.05 -11.06
C ILE A 203 2.03 -5.80 -10.68
N TRP A 204 1.80 -6.06 -9.38
CA TRP A 204 0.57 -6.71 -8.89
C TRP A 204 -0.67 -5.91 -9.25
N MET A 205 -0.68 -4.61 -8.91
CA MET A 205 -1.80 -3.74 -9.26
C MET A 205 -1.99 -3.64 -10.78
N ALA A 206 -0.93 -3.55 -11.57
CA ALA A 206 -1.03 -3.50 -13.02
C ALA A 206 -1.67 -4.77 -13.61
N ALA A 207 -1.29 -5.96 -13.11
CA ALA A 207 -1.92 -7.21 -13.54
C ALA A 207 -3.41 -7.29 -13.17
N ARG A 208 -3.78 -6.87 -11.96
CA ARG A 208 -5.19 -6.78 -11.53
C ARG A 208 -5.97 -5.74 -12.34
N ASP A 209 -5.38 -4.58 -12.55
CA ASP A 209 -5.99 -3.45 -13.27
C ASP A 209 -6.21 -3.79 -14.74
N ALA A 210 -5.30 -4.53 -15.37
CA ALA A 210 -5.47 -5.03 -16.72
C ALA A 210 -6.72 -5.92 -16.86
N VAL A 211 -7.03 -6.74 -15.85
CA VAL A 211 -8.29 -7.53 -15.82
C VAL A 211 -9.50 -6.60 -15.84
N VAL A 212 -9.50 -5.59 -14.97
CA VAL A 212 -10.61 -4.64 -14.85
C VAL A 212 -10.80 -3.81 -16.12
N VAL A 213 -9.73 -3.24 -16.66
CA VAL A 213 -9.76 -2.44 -17.90
C VAL A 213 -10.23 -3.29 -19.08
N LYS A 214 -9.81 -4.56 -19.16
CA LYS A 214 -10.25 -5.48 -20.21
C LYS A 214 -11.74 -5.82 -20.13
N ALA A 215 -12.29 -5.94 -18.92
CA ALA A 215 -13.72 -6.18 -18.72
C ALA A 215 -14.58 -4.97 -19.10
N PHE A 216 -14.03 -3.75 -18.93
CA PHE A 216 -14.71 -2.49 -19.23
C PHE A 216 -13.85 -1.60 -20.15
N PRO A 217 -13.67 -2.02 -21.42
CA PRO A 217 -12.84 -1.29 -22.36
C PRO A 217 -13.50 0.04 -22.73
N GLY A 218 -12.69 1.05 -23.04
CA GLY A 218 -13.17 2.35 -23.48
C GLY A 218 -13.10 3.40 -22.38
N ASN A 219 -14.18 4.15 -22.19
CA ASN A 219 -14.21 5.30 -21.28
C ASN A 219 -14.80 4.95 -19.92
N VAL A 220 -14.65 5.87 -18.97
CA VAL A 220 -15.15 5.75 -17.60
C VAL A 220 -16.68 5.59 -17.52
N GLN A 221 -17.43 6.01 -18.54
CA GLN A 221 -18.90 5.90 -18.55
C GLN A 221 -19.38 4.46 -18.61
N ASN A 222 -18.57 3.55 -19.14
CA ASN A 222 -18.86 2.11 -19.16
C ASN A 222 -18.86 1.49 -17.76
N ARG A 223 -18.38 2.22 -16.75
CA ARG A 223 -18.39 1.85 -15.33
C ARG A 223 -19.43 2.62 -14.53
N ARG A 224 -20.43 3.22 -15.20
CA ARG A 224 -21.51 3.99 -14.57
C ARG A 224 -22.86 3.29 -14.78
N PRO A 225 -23.73 3.20 -13.74
CA PRO A 225 -23.46 3.55 -12.34
C PRO A 225 -22.36 2.65 -11.77
N TRP A 226 -21.57 3.18 -10.83
CA TRP A 226 -20.43 2.46 -10.29
C TRP A 226 -20.87 1.32 -9.37
N ASP A 227 -20.66 0.08 -9.80
CA ASP A 227 -20.85 -1.16 -9.04
C ASP A 227 -19.47 -1.76 -8.70
N PRO A 228 -18.97 -1.60 -7.46
CA PRO A 228 -17.63 -2.07 -7.09
C PRO A 228 -17.50 -3.60 -7.17
N TYR A 229 -18.56 -4.37 -6.90
CA TYR A 229 -18.51 -5.83 -7.01
C TYR A 229 -18.23 -6.26 -8.45
N ARG A 230 -18.92 -5.66 -9.43
CA ARG A 230 -18.72 -5.98 -10.85
C ARG A 230 -17.47 -5.37 -11.44
N HIS A 231 -17.12 -4.16 -11.00
CA HIS A 231 -16.08 -3.36 -11.62
C HIS A 231 -14.71 -3.55 -11.00
N SER A 232 -14.61 -4.20 -9.84
CA SER A 232 -13.37 -4.18 -9.07
C SER A 232 -12.99 -5.50 -8.38
N VAL A 233 -13.92 -6.45 -8.25
CA VAL A 233 -13.61 -7.82 -7.82
C VAL A 233 -13.15 -8.62 -9.04
N VAL A 234 -12.02 -9.32 -8.93
CA VAL A 234 -11.44 -10.11 -10.01
C VAL A 234 -11.25 -11.56 -9.59
N PHE A 235 -11.26 -12.51 -10.52
CA PHE A 235 -10.88 -13.89 -10.21
C PHE A 235 -9.36 -14.01 -10.08
N ILE A 236 -8.89 -14.84 -9.14
CA ILE A 236 -7.45 -15.10 -8.96
C ILE A 236 -6.86 -15.70 -10.24
N MET A 237 -7.62 -16.57 -10.92
CA MET A 237 -7.21 -17.13 -12.22
C MET A 237 -6.96 -16.04 -13.27
N ASP A 238 -7.85 -15.06 -13.38
CA ASP A 238 -7.71 -13.96 -14.35
C ASP A 238 -6.53 -13.06 -13.99
N PHE A 239 -6.35 -12.78 -12.70
CA PHE A 239 -5.18 -12.06 -12.19
C PHE A 239 -3.87 -12.77 -12.58
N MET A 240 -3.74 -14.07 -12.27
CA MET A 240 -2.53 -14.83 -12.58
C MET A 240 -2.28 -14.95 -14.08
N LYS A 241 -3.33 -15.09 -14.91
CA LYS A 241 -3.22 -15.07 -16.39
C LYS A 241 -2.85 -13.69 -16.96
N ASN A 242 -3.06 -12.60 -16.21
CA ASN A 242 -2.60 -11.26 -16.58
C ASN A 242 -1.23 -10.91 -16.00
N LEU A 243 -0.79 -11.63 -14.96
CA LEU A 243 0.57 -11.57 -14.47
C LEU A 243 1.52 -12.37 -15.39
N LEU A 244 1.14 -13.61 -15.73
CA LEU A 244 1.95 -14.54 -16.53
C LEU A 244 1.78 -14.32 -18.05
N PRO A 245 2.88 -14.41 -18.84
CA PRO A 245 2.81 -14.47 -20.29
C PRO A 245 1.93 -15.62 -20.78
N THR A 246 1.32 -15.44 -21.95
CA THR A 246 0.34 -16.39 -22.52
C THR A 246 0.90 -17.80 -22.73
N GLY A 247 2.20 -17.93 -22.96
CA GLY A 247 2.86 -19.24 -23.10
C GLY A 247 2.75 -20.13 -21.86
N TYR A 248 2.62 -19.53 -20.66
CA TYR A 248 2.57 -20.26 -19.39
C TYR A 248 1.15 -20.59 -18.93
N HIS A 249 0.10 -20.24 -19.70
CA HIS A 249 -1.29 -20.40 -19.22
C HIS A 249 -1.69 -21.86 -19.06
N GLN A 250 -1.26 -22.76 -19.95
CA GLN A 250 -1.54 -24.19 -19.82
C GLN A 250 -0.76 -24.84 -18.67
N GLU A 251 0.49 -24.43 -18.49
CA GLU A 251 1.33 -24.86 -17.36
C GLU A 251 0.73 -24.38 -16.03
N LEU A 252 0.26 -23.12 -15.98
CA LEU A 252 -0.45 -22.58 -14.82
C LEU A 252 -1.68 -23.42 -14.50
N GLU A 253 -2.55 -23.69 -15.48
CA GLU A 253 -3.80 -24.41 -15.25
C GLU A 253 -3.58 -25.81 -14.65
N SER A 254 -2.58 -26.54 -15.17
CA SER A 254 -2.22 -27.90 -14.76
C SER A 254 -1.25 -27.97 -13.58
N MET A 255 -0.76 -26.83 -13.07
CA MET A 255 0.21 -26.77 -11.98
C MET A 255 -0.35 -27.43 -10.71
N LYS A 256 0.44 -28.30 -10.10
CA LYS A 256 0.14 -28.94 -8.80
C LYS A 256 0.83 -28.19 -7.67
N PRO A 257 0.34 -28.30 -6.42
CA PRO A 257 0.96 -27.60 -5.31
C PRO A 257 2.37 -28.13 -5.07
N SER A 258 3.31 -27.20 -4.95
CA SER A 258 4.72 -27.45 -4.69
C SER A 258 5.00 -27.97 -3.27
N VAL A 259 4.15 -27.56 -2.33
CA VAL A 259 4.17 -27.92 -0.91
C VAL A 259 2.76 -28.30 -0.49
N GLY A 260 2.62 -29.31 0.35
CA GLY A 260 1.31 -29.83 0.77
C GLY A 260 1.07 -31.26 0.32
N ASP A 261 0.08 -31.90 0.93
CA ASP A 261 -0.47 -33.18 0.47
C ASP A 261 -1.60 -33.00 -0.57
N GLY A 262 -1.87 -31.74 -0.97
CA GLY A 262 -2.86 -31.42 -1.98
C GLY A 262 -2.50 -31.98 -3.35
N THR A 263 -3.50 -32.44 -4.10
CA THR A 263 -3.31 -32.94 -5.48
C THR A 263 -4.09 -32.12 -6.51
N ALA A 264 -4.86 -31.12 -6.06
CA ALA A 264 -5.67 -30.29 -6.93
C ALA A 264 -4.78 -29.46 -7.86
N GLU A 265 -5.11 -29.45 -9.15
CA GLU A 265 -4.49 -28.54 -10.11
C GLU A 265 -4.91 -27.09 -9.81
N PHE A 266 -4.07 -26.12 -10.17
CA PHE A 266 -4.28 -24.71 -9.87
C PHE A 266 -5.64 -24.21 -10.35
N GLN A 267 -6.05 -24.59 -11.57
CA GLN A 267 -7.35 -24.21 -12.12
C GLN A 267 -8.51 -24.65 -11.22
N HIS A 268 -8.43 -25.87 -10.67
CA HIS A 268 -9.47 -26.43 -9.81
C HIS A 268 -9.40 -25.87 -8.39
N ALA A 269 -8.18 -25.64 -7.88
CA ALA A 269 -7.97 -25.10 -6.54
C ALA A 269 -8.49 -23.65 -6.41
N PHE A 270 -8.35 -22.85 -7.47
CA PHE A 270 -8.69 -21.42 -7.46
C PHE A 270 -9.87 -21.04 -8.37
N ALA A 271 -10.65 -21.99 -8.89
CA ALA A 271 -11.77 -21.75 -9.81
C ALA A 271 -12.76 -20.69 -9.30
N ASP A 272 -13.17 -20.81 -8.04
CA ASP A 272 -14.15 -19.92 -7.39
C ASP A 272 -13.49 -18.88 -6.48
N CYS A 273 -12.18 -18.66 -6.61
CA CYS A 273 -11.45 -17.74 -5.77
C CYS A 273 -11.38 -16.34 -6.37
N ARG A 274 -11.75 -15.35 -5.57
CA ARG A 274 -11.88 -13.94 -5.94
C ARG A 274 -10.89 -13.10 -5.15
N LEU A 275 -10.54 -11.96 -5.73
CA LEU A 275 -9.65 -10.96 -5.16
C LEU A 275 -10.37 -9.63 -5.11
N TRP A 276 -10.41 -9.04 -3.92
CA TRP A 276 -10.91 -7.70 -3.67
C TRP A 276 -9.82 -6.91 -2.96
N CYS A 277 -9.04 -6.21 -3.77
CA CYS A 277 -7.98 -5.33 -3.33
C CYS A 277 -7.84 -4.19 -4.33
N ASN A 278 -7.93 -2.95 -3.87
CA ASN A 278 -7.74 -1.76 -4.73
C ASN A 278 -6.64 -0.81 -4.22
N HIS A 279 -6.17 -1.01 -2.99
CA HIS A 279 -5.03 -0.31 -2.40
C HIS A 279 -4.33 -1.16 -1.34
N PHE A 280 -3.15 -0.70 -0.94
CA PHE A 280 -2.37 -1.26 0.14
C PHE A 280 -2.30 -0.31 1.34
N ILE A 281 -2.12 -0.90 2.52
CA ILE A 281 -1.70 -0.23 3.75
C ILE A 281 -0.37 -0.82 4.21
N GLN A 282 0.41 -0.06 4.96
CA GLN A 282 1.58 -0.61 5.65
C GLN A 282 1.26 -0.97 7.11
N VAL A 283 1.45 -2.24 7.47
CA VAL A 283 1.30 -2.70 8.86
C VAL A 283 2.59 -2.45 9.65
N GLN A 284 2.42 -2.26 10.96
CA GLN A 284 3.51 -1.82 11.84
C GLN A 284 4.17 -2.93 12.62
N ASP A 285 3.38 -3.90 13.03
CA ASP A 285 3.84 -5.07 13.73
C ASP A 285 3.32 -6.29 12.99
N TYR A 286 4.25 -7.13 12.54
CA TYR A 286 3.95 -8.36 11.85
C TYR A 286 3.10 -9.31 12.72
N LYS A 287 3.17 -9.18 14.05
CA LYS A 287 2.36 -9.97 15.00
C LYS A 287 0.86 -9.64 14.94
N VAL A 288 0.47 -8.55 14.29
CA VAL A 288 -0.94 -8.20 14.10
C VAL A 288 -1.57 -9.02 12.96
N ILE A 289 -0.75 -9.56 12.05
CA ILE A 289 -1.21 -10.33 10.90
C ILE A 289 -1.73 -11.69 11.38
N SER A 290 -3.04 -11.76 11.61
CA SER A 290 -3.78 -12.99 11.89
C SER A 290 -4.93 -13.15 10.92
N THR A 291 -5.42 -14.37 10.71
CA THR A 291 -6.58 -14.64 9.84
C THR A 291 -7.81 -13.78 10.15
N LYS A 292 -8.09 -13.50 11.44
CA LYS A 292 -9.16 -12.58 11.86
C LYS A 292 -8.92 -11.14 11.39
N PHE A 293 -7.69 -10.67 11.54
CA PHE A 293 -7.29 -9.35 11.07
C PHE A 293 -7.37 -9.27 9.54
N LEU A 294 -6.96 -10.32 8.83
CA LEU A 294 -7.07 -10.40 7.38
C LEU A 294 -8.53 -10.35 6.89
N CYS A 295 -9.48 -10.98 7.58
CA CYS A 295 -10.91 -10.83 7.25
C CYS A 295 -11.37 -9.37 7.34
N ALA A 296 -10.93 -8.63 8.36
CA ALA A 296 -11.24 -7.21 8.51
C ALA A 296 -10.55 -6.32 7.46
N LEU A 297 -9.35 -6.67 7.03
CA LEU A 297 -8.68 -5.95 5.92
C LEU A 297 -9.36 -6.22 4.59
N LEU A 298 -9.74 -7.48 4.33
CA LEU A 298 -10.47 -7.88 3.14
C LEU A 298 -11.79 -7.12 3.02
N SER A 299 -12.54 -6.93 4.11
CA SER A 299 -13.80 -6.17 4.06
C SER A 299 -13.61 -4.72 3.61
N ASN A 300 -12.41 -4.17 3.74
CA ASN A 300 -12.07 -2.80 3.30
C ASN A 300 -11.36 -2.77 1.93
N GLY A 301 -11.13 -3.91 1.29
CA GLY A 301 -10.42 -3.98 -0.01
C GLY A 301 -8.93 -3.68 0.09
N ILE A 302 -8.33 -4.03 1.23
CA ILE A 302 -6.95 -3.69 1.59
C ILE A 302 -6.00 -4.86 1.33
N GLY A 303 -4.90 -4.58 0.65
CA GLY A 303 -3.66 -5.38 0.65
C GLY A 303 -2.68 -4.90 1.72
N VAL A 304 -1.74 -5.76 2.11
CA VAL A 304 -0.76 -5.46 3.16
C VAL A 304 0.63 -5.28 2.58
N LEU A 305 1.25 -4.14 2.85
CA LEU A 305 2.71 -3.95 2.84
C LEU A 305 3.20 -4.33 4.24
N CYS A 306 4.12 -5.29 4.30
CA CYS A 306 4.62 -5.82 5.55
C CYS A 306 5.50 -4.79 6.28
N ALA A 307 5.73 -5.04 7.58
CA ALA A 307 6.58 -4.16 8.36
C ALA A 307 8.03 -4.25 7.86
N PRO A 308 8.82 -3.15 7.89
CA PRO A 308 10.21 -3.20 7.49
C PRO A 308 10.99 -4.25 8.29
N ASN A 309 11.85 -5.01 7.61
CA ASN A 309 12.63 -6.12 8.16
C ASN A 309 11.78 -7.32 8.63
N GLN A 310 10.51 -7.42 8.24
CA GLN A 310 9.75 -8.64 8.42
C GLN A 310 10.40 -9.78 7.63
N ALA A 311 10.59 -10.92 8.28
CA ALA A 311 11.19 -12.07 7.62
C ALA A 311 10.20 -12.69 6.62
N GLY A 312 10.71 -13.06 5.44
CA GLY A 312 10.03 -13.91 4.47
C GLY A 312 9.03 -13.22 3.54
N ILE A 313 8.25 -12.24 3.99
CA ILE A 313 7.23 -11.60 3.14
C ILE A 313 7.29 -10.07 3.19
N ASP A 314 7.11 -9.46 2.03
CA ASP A 314 7.08 -8.00 1.87
C ASP A 314 5.67 -7.50 1.50
N LEU A 315 4.91 -8.27 0.69
CA LEU A 315 3.51 -8.02 0.36
C LEU A 315 2.62 -9.20 0.70
N LEU A 316 1.37 -8.91 1.06
CA LEU A 316 0.32 -9.90 1.23
C LEU A 316 -0.98 -9.40 0.60
N TRP A 317 -1.57 -10.23 -0.26
CA TRP A 317 -2.92 -10.07 -0.80
C TRP A 317 -3.85 -11.13 -0.27
N ILE A 318 -5.10 -10.73 -0.08
CA ILE A 318 -6.15 -11.56 0.50
C ILE A 318 -7.16 -11.86 -0.59
N GLY A 319 -7.29 -13.13 -0.92
CA GLY A 319 -8.35 -13.67 -1.74
C GLY A 319 -9.42 -14.35 -0.88
N LEU A 320 -10.52 -14.70 -1.53
CA LEU A 320 -11.66 -15.34 -0.91
C LEU A 320 -12.19 -16.44 -1.82
N LYS A 321 -12.41 -17.63 -1.27
CA LYS A 321 -13.13 -18.72 -1.93
C LYS A 321 -14.62 -18.55 -1.70
N GLY A 322 -15.40 -18.42 -2.79
CA GLY A 322 -16.82 -18.10 -2.69
C GLY A 322 -17.06 -16.62 -2.38
N ASP A 323 -18.11 -16.33 -1.59
CA ASP A 323 -18.54 -14.94 -1.31
C ASP A 323 -18.59 -14.62 0.19
N GLU A 324 -18.56 -15.61 1.09
CA GLU A 324 -18.64 -15.38 2.54
C GLU A 324 -17.25 -15.12 3.15
N ILE A 325 -17.09 -13.97 3.80
CA ILE A 325 -15.85 -13.55 4.46
C ILE A 325 -15.77 -14.21 5.84
N CYS A 326 -15.06 -15.32 5.90
CA CYS A 326 -14.67 -16.00 7.13
C CYS A 326 -13.24 -16.55 7.01
N GLU A 327 -12.64 -16.93 8.14
CA GLU A 327 -11.24 -17.36 8.20
C GLU A 327 -10.99 -18.63 7.38
N GLU A 328 -12.01 -19.47 7.22
CA GLU A 328 -11.98 -20.75 6.50
C GLU A 328 -12.00 -20.59 4.98
N ASN A 329 -12.54 -19.48 4.49
CA ASN A 329 -12.66 -19.18 3.05
C ASN A 329 -11.50 -18.33 2.52
N LEU A 330 -10.55 -17.93 3.37
CA LEU A 330 -9.42 -17.10 2.94
C LEU A 330 -8.51 -17.85 1.96
N VAL A 331 -7.94 -17.08 1.05
CA VAL A 331 -6.83 -17.48 0.18
C VAL A 331 -5.74 -16.43 0.34
N LEU A 332 -4.49 -16.84 0.47
CA LEU A 332 -3.38 -15.89 0.67
C LEU A 332 -2.45 -15.87 -0.54
N ILE A 333 -2.07 -14.67 -0.96
CA ILE A 333 -1.03 -14.46 -1.97
C ILE A 333 0.12 -13.71 -1.28
N LEU A 334 1.24 -14.40 -1.09
CA LEU A 334 2.42 -13.90 -0.40
C LEU A 334 3.47 -13.48 -1.42
N GLY A 335 3.98 -12.26 -1.30
CA GLY A 335 4.97 -11.68 -2.20
C GLY A 335 6.26 -11.37 -1.46
N GLN A 336 7.39 -11.73 -2.06
CA GLN A 336 8.71 -11.32 -1.60
C GLN A 336 9.51 -10.72 -2.76
N ALA A 337 10.02 -9.51 -2.57
CA ALA A 337 10.87 -8.81 -3.53
C ALA A 337 12.35 -9.00 -3.16
N GLN A 338 13.15 -9.40 -4.14
CA GLN A 338 14.59 -9.52 -4.05
C GLN A 338 15.23 -8.64 -5.13
N ASN A 339 16.11 -7.73 -4.71
CA ASN A 339 16.67 -6.69 -5.58
C ASN A 339 18.20 -6.78 -5.72
N ASP A 340 18.81 -7.93 -5.44
CA ASP A 340 20.26 -8.14 -5.61
C ASP A 340 20.57 -8.78 -6.98
N LYS A 341 21.64 -8.30 -7.61
CA LYS A 341 22.14 -8.77 -8.91
C LYS A 341 22.74 -10.17 -8.85
N SER A 342 23.14 -10.66 -7.67
CA SER A 342 23.78 -11.97 -7.53
C SER A 342 22.83 -13.15 -7.78
N TYR A 343 21.53 -12.88 -7.82
CA TYR A 343 20.50 -13.89 -7.92
C TYR A 343 20.26 -14.39 -9.35
N ARG A 344 19.73 -15.61 -9.44
CA ARG A 344 19.71 -16.43 -10.65
C ARG A 344 18.26 -16.78 -10.98
N THR A 345 17.98 -16.97 -12.26
CA THR A 345 16.67 -17.44 -12.77
C THR A 345 16.12 -18.75 -12.17
N LYS A 346 16.88 -19.45 -11.33
CA LYS A 346 16.47 -20.68 -10.65
C LYS A 346 15.97 -20.38 -9.25
N SER A 347 14.86 -21.00 -8.87
CA SER A 347 14.29 -20.88 -7.53
C SER A 347 15.29 -21.28 -6.43
N ASN A 348 15.27 -20.50 -5.34
CA ASN A 348 16.00 -20.80 -4.12
C ASN A 348 15.02 -21.34 -3.06
N PRO A 349 15.12 -22.63 -2.69
CA PRO A 349 14.23 -23.24 -1.72
C PRO A 349 14.27 -22.55 -0.35
N LEU A 350 15.41 -21.98 0.05
CA LEU A 350 15.55 -21.32 1.36
C LEU A 350 14.67 -20.06 1.47
N ILE A 351 14.49 -19.34 0.36
CA ILE A 351 13.65 -18.14 0.31
C ILE A 351 12.18 -18.57 0.44
N LEU A 352 11.77 -19.58 -0.32
CA LEU A 352 10.42 -20.15 -0.22
C LEU A 352 10.14 -20.76 1.18
N ASP A 353 11.11 -21.41 1.80
CA ASP A 353 10.99 -21.98 3.15
C ASP A 353 10.84 -20.90 4.24
N ALA A 354 11.33 -19.68 3.99
CA ALA A 354 11.15 -18.52 4.86
C ALA A 354 9.74 -17.91 4.74
N MET A 355 9.05 -18.14 3.62
CA MET A 355 7.66 -17.74 3.38
C MET A 355 6.63 -18.74 3.94
N ASP A 356 6.98 -19.48 4.99
CA ASP A 356 6.07 -20.44 5.65
C ASP A 356 5.07 -19.69 6.54
N PRO A 357 3.77 -19.63 6.19
CA PRO A 357 2.79 -18.81 6.89
C PRO A 357 2.48 -19.31 8.31
N VAL A 358 2.81 -20.57 8.61
CA VAL A 358 2.66 -21.12 9.97
C VAL A 358 3.85 -20.70 10.84
N LYS A 359 5.07 -20.66 10.29
CA LYS A 359 6.24 -20.13 11.01
C LYS A 359 6.15 -18.61 11.20
N LEU A 360 5.50 -17.92 10.27
CA LEU A 360 5.24 -16.48 10.33
C LEU A 360 4.04 -16.12 11.24
N ASP A 361 3.39 -17.10 11.87
CA ASP A 361 2.21 -16.93 12.75
C ASP A 361 0.99 -16.27 12.07
N ILE A 362 0.91 -16.35 10.74
CA ILE A 362 -0.21 -15.81 9.94
C ILE A 362 -1.39 -16.78 10.00
N CYS A 363 -1.11 -18.09 9.95
CA CYS A 363 -2.12 -19.15 9.94
C CYS A 363 -1.79 -20.23 10.96
N ALA A 364 -2.84 -20.76 11.59
CA ALA A 364 -2.71 -21.94 12.45
C ALA A 364 -2.37 -23.19 11.62
N ALA A 365 -1.50 -24.05 12.16
CA ALA A 365 -1.00 -25.26 11.49
C ALA A 365 -2.06 -26.26 11.00
N ASN A 366 -3.27 -26.20 11.55
CA ASN A 366 -4.36 -27.14 11.25
C ASN A 366 -5.38 -26.58 10.24
N ARG A 367 -5.15 -25.39 9.68
CA ARG A 367 -6.07 -24.77 8.72
C ARG A 367 -5.62 -25.00 7.29
N SER A 368 -6.54 -25.51 6.48
CA SER A 368 -6.35 -25.74 5.04
C SER A 368 -6.62 -24.47 4.24
N ILE A 369 -5.82 -23.44 4.44
CA ILE A 369 -5.88 -22.20 3.65
C ILE A 369 -5.03 -22.40 2.37
N PRO A 370 -5.59 -22.25 1.16
CA PRO A 370 -4.81 -22.27 -0.08
C PRO A 370 -3.88 -21.06 -0.16
N ILE A 371 -2.62 -21.28 -0.52
CA ILE A 371 -1.59 -20.23 -0.52
C ILE A 371 -0.90 -20.17 -1.88
N ILE A 372 -0.69 -18.96 -2.38
CA ILE A 372 0.14 -18.67 -3.55
C ILE A 372 1.37 -17.93 -3.02
N ARG A 373 2.58 -18.42 -3.29
CA ARG A 373 3.83 -17.75 -2.91
C ARG A 373 4.52 -17.28 -4.16
N ILE A 374 4.92 -16.02 -4.19
CA ILE A 374 5.55 -15.40 -5.35
C ILE A 374 6.83 -14.69 -4.92
N VAL A 375 7.94 -15.07 -5.53
CA VAL A 375 9.23 -14.40 -5.36
C VAL A 375 9.53 -13.60 -6.62
N PHE A 376 9.91 -12.33 -6.42
CA PHE A 376 10.25 -11.38 -7.46
C PHE A 376 11.74 -11.02 -7.38
N GLU A 377 12.56 -11.62 -8.23
CA GLU A 377 13.96 -11.26 -8.42
C GLU A 377 14.11 -10.19 -9.51
N LEU A 378 13.58 -9.00 -9.20
CA LEU A 378 13.40 -7.91 -10.17
C LEU A 378 14.74 -7.41 -10.76
N ALA A 379 15.84 -7.56 -10.01
CA ALA A 379 17.17 -7.11 -10.42
C ALA A 379 17.94 -8.10 -11.32
N SER A 380 17.41 -9.30 -11.56
CA SER A 380 18.09 -10.31 -12.39
C SER A 380 18.35 -9.78 -13.81
N GLU A 381 19.58 -9.96 -14.29
CA GLU A 381 19.97 -9.58 -15.67
C GLU A 381 19.28 -10.44 -16.73
N LYS A 382 18.96 -11.69 -16.36
CA LYS A 382 18.27 -12.63 -17.24
C LYS A 382 16.81 -12.75 -16.80
N PRO A 383 15.85 -12.46 -17.68
CA PRO A 383 14.47 -12.75 -17.37
C PRO A 383 14.21 -14.24 -17.33
N GLY A 384 13.20 -14.62 -16.55
CA GLY A 384 12.77 -16.00 -16.46
C GLY A 384 11.58 -16.16 -15.54
N ILE A 385 10.84 -17.25 -15.78
CA ILE A 385 9.72 -17.66 -14.96
C ILE A 385 9.95 -19.12 -14.60
N THR A 386 9.82 -19.45 -13.32
CA THR A 386 9.79 -20.84 -12.85
C THR A 386 8.49 -21.06 -12.09
N LEU A 387 7.65 -21.96 -12.59
CA LEU A 387 6.55 -22.56 -11.84
C LEU A 387 7.15 -23.73 -11.08
N VAL A 388 7.18 -23.66 -9.75
CA VAL A 388 7.91 -24.65 -8.95
C VAL A 388 7.10 -25.93 -8.88
N GLU A 389 7.68 -27.02 -9.41
CA GLU A 389 7.07 -28.34 -9.35
C GLU A 389 7.14 -28.95 -7.94
N PRO A 390 6.24 -29.91 -7.62
CA PRO A 390 6.32 -30.67 -6.38
C PRO A 390 7.68 -31.35 -6.21
N TYR A 391 8.28 -31.23 -5.03
CA TYR A 391 9.52 -31.96 -4.76
C TYR A 391 9.26 -33.46 -4.68
N ASP A 392 9.87 -34.23 -5.59
CA ASP A 392 10.04 -35.67 -5.45
C ASP A 392 11.04 -35.94 -4.30
N ARG A 393 10.57 -35.92 -3.05
CA ARG A 393 11.38 -36.32 -1.89
C ARG A 393 11.61 -37.82 -1.94
N LYS A 394 12.67 -38.25 -2.64
CA LYS A 394 13.14 -39.64 -2.75
C LYS A 394 13.55 -40.31 -1.43
N SER A 395 13.49 -39.62 -0.30
CA SER A 395 13.91 -40.14 1.01
C SER A 395 12.71 -40.57 1.86
N PRO A 396 12.65 -41.83 2.33
CA PRO A 396 11.54 -42.39 3.12
C PRO A 396 11.52 -41.95 4.59
N ARG A 397 12.21 -40.86 4.97
CA ARG A 397 12.08 -40.29 6.32
C ARG A 397 10.64 -39.83 6.51
N LEU A 398 9.98 -40.34 7.56
CA LEU A 398 8.58 -40.10 7.92
C LEU A 398 8.08 -38.77 7.36
N LYS A 399 7.13 -38.86 6.41
CA LYS A 399 6.39 -37.71 5.90
C LYS A 399 5.74 -37.02 7.10
N GLN A 400 6.40 -36.00 7.65
CA GLN A 400 5.65 -35.05 8.46
C GLN A 400 4.70 -34.36 7.48
N PRO A 401 3.38 -34.44 7.70
CA PRO A 401 2.42 -33.78 6.83
C PRO A 401 2.77 -32.30 6.78
N SER A 402 2.83 -31.75 5.58
CA SER A 402 3.03 -30.32 5.42
C SER A 402 1.87 -29.60 6.11
N LYS A 403 2.19 -28.55 6.87
CA LYS A 403 1.18 -27.79 7.64
C LYS A 403 0.31 -26.87 6.78
N PHE A 404 0.62 -26.76 5.49
CA PHE A 404 -0.11 -25.95 4.53
C PHE A 404 0.10 -26.47 3.10
N THR A 405 -0.73 -25.98 2.17
CA THR A 405 -0.65 -26.27 0.73
C THR A 405 -0.33 -24.98 -0.03
N SER A 406 0.72 -24.99 -0.87
CA SER A 406 1.10 -23.80 -1.65
C SER A 406 1.49 -24.07 -3.10
N TYR A 407 1.22 -23.06 -3.93
CA TYR A 407 1.66 -22.95 -5.32
C TYR A 407 2.69 -21.85 -5.42
N ASP A 408 3.88 -22.19 -5.89
CA ASP A 408 5.05 -21.33 -5.79
C ASP A 408 5.52 -20.85 -7.17
N PHE A 409 5.71 -19.54 -7.28
CA PHE A 409 6.11 -18.86 -8.49
C PHE A 409 7.40 -18.10 -8.26
N TRP A 410 8.28 -18.15 -9.24
CA TRP A 410 9.53 -17.40 -9.26
C TRP A 410 9.61 -16.57 -10.52
N PHE A 411 9.69 -15.26 -10.37
CA PHE A 411 9.84 -14.31 -11.46
C PHE A 411 11.21 -13.64 -11.37
N ALA A 412 11.98 -13.72 -12.45
CA ALA A 412 13.27 -13.07 -12.57
C ALA A 412 13.23 -11.99 -13.66
N GLY A 413 13.80 -10.83 -13.35
CA GLY A 413 13.82 -9.67 -14.25
C GLY A 413 12.45 -9.00 -14.42
N VAL A 414 12.42 -7.84 -15.07
CA VAL A 414 11.18 -7.11 -15.38
C VAL A 414 11.14 -6.76 -16.86
N ASP A 415 10.45 -7.61 -17.63
CA ASP A 415 10.19 -7.38 -19.06
C ASP A 415 8.96 -8.19 -19.54
N PRO A 416 8.52 -8.02 -20.81
CA PRO A 416 7.34 -8.69 -21.34
C PRO A 416 7.39 -10.22 -21.39
N SER A 417 8.60 -10.79 -21.37
CA SER A 417 8.81 -12.25 -21.29
C SER A 417 8.65 -12.79 -19.88
N THR A 418 8.77 -11.94 -18.85
CA THR A 418 8.49 -12.29 -17.45
C THR A 418 7.06 -11.93 -17.02
N PHE A 419 6.56 -10.77 -17.46
CA PHE A 419 5.25 -10.25 -17.04
C PHE A 419 4.40 -9.82 -18.23
N ARG A 420 3.18 -10.36 -18.33
CA ARG A 420 2.25 -9.99 -19.39
C ARG A 420 1.76 -8.55 -19.28
N CYS A 421 1.63 -8.03 -18.07
CA CYS A 421 1.21 -6.66 -17.80
C CYS A 421 2.31 -5.60 -18.07
N VAL A 422 3.48 -6.01 -18.57
CA VAL A 422 4.61 -5.12 -18.86
C VAL A 422 4.90 -5.15 -20.37
N THR A 423 4.91 -3.97 -20.99
CA THR A 423 5.33 -3.80 -22.39
C THR A 423 6.84 -3.54 -22.50
N ALA A 424 7.38 -3.69 -23.72
CA ALA A 424 8.82 -3.51 -23.96
C ALA A 424 9.32 -2.11 -23.60
N LYS A 425 8.47 -1.08 -23.77
CA LYS A 425 8.79 0.29 -23.38
C LYS A 425 8.73 0.47 -21.86
N GLU A 426 7.70 -0.06 -21.21
CA GLU A 426 7.52 0.02 -19.76
C GLU A 426 8.64 -0.69 -18.99
N ALA A 427 9.18 -1.78 -19.54
CA ALA A 427 10.35 -2.46 -18.98
C ALA A 427 11.56 -1.52 -18.77
N GLY A 428 11.71 -0.50 -19.62
CA GLY A 428 12.73 0.56 -19.43
C GLY A 428 12.50 1.33 -18.13
N TYR A 429 11.30 1.86 -17.93
CA TYR A 429 10.96 2.61 -16.73
C TYR A 429 11.08 1.77 -15.45
N TYR A 430 10.66 0.49 -15.48
CA TYR A 430 10.85 -0.40 -14.33
C TYR A 430 12.33 -0.64 -14.00
N ARG A 431 13.18 -0.80 -15.02
CA ARG A 431 14.62 -0.91 -14.79
C ARG A 431 15.21 0.37 -14.20
N ASP A 432 14.76 1.55 -14.62
CA ASP A 432 15.20 2.82 -14.06
C ASP A 432 14.78 2.95 -12.59
N LEU A 433 13.54 2.56 -12.25
CA LEU A 433 13.05 2.49 -10.88
C LEU A 433 13.92 1.57 -10.01
N LEU A 434 14.24 0.37 -10.50
CA LEU A 434 15.08 -0.60 -9.79
C LEU A 434 16.56 -0.21 -9.76
N ALA A 435 17.06 0.54 -10.74
CA ALA A 435 18.42 1.07 -10.70
C ALA A 435 18.54 2.13 -9.59
N SER A 436 17.51 2.96 -9.43
CA SER A 436 17.47 4.02 -8.41
C SER A 436 17.33 3.48 -6.97
N SER A 437 16.88 2.24 -6.80
CA SER A 437 16.74 1.59 -5.49
C SER A 437 18.03 0.97 -4.97
N ARG A 438 19.07 0.93 -5.80
CA ARG A 438 20.39 0.46 -5.38
C ARG A 438 21.08 1.57 -4.59
N PRO A 439 21.80 1.23 -3.51
CA PRO A 439 22.68 2.21 -2.89
C PRO A 439 23.69 2.66 -3.95
N ILE A 440 23.56 3.93 -4.39
CA ILE A 440 24.68 4.60 -5.05
C ILE A 440 25.79 4.54 -4.02
N TYR A 441 26.95 4.02 -4.41
CA TYR A 441 28.16 4.04 -3.61
C TYR A 441 28.26 5.44 -2.98
N ASN A 442 27.98 5.56 -1.68
CA ASN A 442 28.07 6.85 -1.01
C ASN A 442 29.54 7.26 -1.20
N PRO A 443 29.85 8.35 -1.93
CA PRO A 443 31.21 8.85 -1.93
C PRO A 443 31.57 9.04 -0.44
N PRO A 444 32.75 8.57 0.00
CA PRO A 444 33.16 8.75 1.38
C PRO A 444 32.94 10.22 1.71
N LEU A 445 32.18 10.48 2.78
CA LEU A 445 31.96 11.83 3.29
C LEU A 445 33.32 12.54 3.27
N PRO A 446 33.39 13.80 2.79
CA PRO A 446 34.66 14.53 2.78
C PRO A 446 35.28 14.41 4.16
N VAL A 447 36.50 13.88 4.21
CA VAL A 447 37.23 13.64 5.46
C VAL A 447 37.18 14.94 6.26
N PRO A 448 36.56 14.95 7.46
CA PRO A 448 36.42 16.16 8.24
C PRO A 448 37.79 16.77 8.51
N ARG A 449 37.94 18.08 8.25
CA ARG A 449 39.23 18.76 8.40
C ARG A 449 39.61 18.93 9.88
N ASP A 450 38.64 18.80 10.78
CA ASP A 450 38.84 18.79 12.23
C ASP A 450 37.75 17.97 12.97
N LEU A 451 37.94 17.82 14.29
CA LEU A 451 37.07 17.07 15.20
C LEU A 451 35.71 17.77 15.45
N GLY A 452 35.64 19.10 15.23
CA GLY A 452 34.45 19.91 15.41
C GLY A 452 33.44 19.70 14.29
N ASP A 453 33.91 19.61 13.04
CA ASP A 453 33.10 19.26 11.87
C ASP A 453 32.48 17.86 11.98
N LEU A 454 33.24 16.91 12.56
CA LEU A 454 32.79 15.53 12.75
C LEU A 454 31.67 15.44 13.79
N THR A 455 31.77 16.21 14.88
CA THR A 455 30.73 16.28 15.92
C THR A 455 29.47 16.98 15.39
N ARG A 456 29.62 17.99 14.54
CA ARG A 456 28.51 18.72 13.91
C ARG A 456 27.77 17.88 12.86
N LEU A 457 28.51 17.12 12.05
CA LEU A 457 27.95 16.17 11.07
C LEU A 457 27.24 14.99 11.75
N VAL A 458 27.82 14.44 12.83
CA VAL A 458 27.19 13.39 13.63
C VAL A 458 25.95 13.91 14.36
N GLY A 459 25.99 15.14 14.88
CA GLY A 459 24.83 15.82 15.48
C GLY A 459 23.68 16.02 14.48
N LEU A 460 23.97 16.59 13.30
CA LEU A 460 22.99 16.77 12.23
C LEU A 460 22.40 15.43 11.74
N LYS A 461 23.25 14.41 11.56
CA LYS A 461 22.81 13.07 11.18
C LYS A 461 21.88 12.46 12.24
N ASN A 462 22.27 12.51 13.51
CA ASN A 462 21.45 11.99 14.62
C ASN A 462 20.13 12.78 14.79
N GLU A 463 20.11 14.09 14.55
CA GLU A 463 18.88 14.90 14.58
C GLU A 463 17.96 14.60 13.39
N THR A 464 18.50 14.42 12.17
CA THR A 464 17.70 14.03 11.00
C THR A 464 17.19 12.59 11.07
N GLU A 465 18.00 11.64 11.55
CA GLU A 465 17.60 10.25 11.73
C GLU A 465 16.60 10.11 12.89
N GLY A 466 16.83 10.78 14.02
CA GLY A 466 15.93 10.78 15.18
C GLY A 466 14.57 11.46 14.91
N ASN A 467 14.54 12.58 14.17
CA ASN A 467 13.29 13.21 13.74
C ASN A 467 12.56 12.36 12.68
N GLY A 468 13.29 11.70 11.79
CA GLY A 468 12.73 10.77 10.81
C GLY A 468 12.05 9.58 11.47
N GLU A 469 12.70 8.97 12.45
CA GLU A 469 12.17 7.81 13.19
C GLU A 469 10.97 8.18 14.08
N ALA A 470 10.99 9.34 14.74
CA ALA A 470 9.85 9.85 15.51
C ALA A 470 8.63 10.16 14.61
N ARG A 471 8.84 10.81 13.44
CA ARG A 471 7.76 11.07 12.46
C ARG A 471 7.20 9.78 11.91
N VAL A 472 8.06 8.82 11.59
CA VAL A 472 7.66 7.48 11.16
C VAL A 472 6.81 6.84 12.27
N ASN A 473 7.29 6.73 13.51
CA ASN A 473 6.51 6.14 14.61
C ASN A 473 5.16 6.84 14.87
N MET A 474 5.05 8.15 14.70
CA MET A 474 3.76 8.88 14.76
C MET A 474 2.81 8.52 13.61
N ARG A 475 3.30 8.42 12.36
CA ARG A 475 2.49 7.95 11.21
C ARG A 475 2.00 6.53 11.42
N ARG A 476 2.90 5.70 11.94
CA ARG A 476 2.67 4.30 12.23
C ARG A 476 1.56 4.11 13.26
N ALA A 477 1.59 4.88 14.35
CA ALA A 477 0.52 4.89 15.36
C ALA A 477 -0.82 5.38 14.78
N ALA A 478 -0.82 6.45 13.99
CA ALA A 478 -2.03 6.96 13.34
C ALA A 478 -2.68 5.92 12.42
N ASN A 479 -1.89 5.18 11.62
CA ASN A 479 -2.41 4.10 10.77
C ASN A 479 -3.06 2.97 11.60
N THR A 480 -2.47 2.57 12.73
CA THR A 480 -3.03 1.54 13.62
C THR A 480 -4.34 1.99 14.29
N MET A 481 -4.42 3.25 14.72
CA MET A 481 -5.64 3.81 15.33
C MET A 481 -6.81 3.89 14.34
N MET A 482 -6.53 4.04 13.05
CA MET A 482 -7.55 4.12 11.99
C MET A 482 -8.08 2.76 11.52
N MET A 483 -7.45 1.65 11.95
CA MET A 483 -7.88 0.28 11.66
C MET A 483 -8.65 -0.38 12.82
N ALA A 484 -8.59 0.20 14.02
CA ALA A 484 -9.25 -0.34 15.19
C ALA A 484 -10.75 -0.01 15.17
N THR A 485 -11.60 -1.02 15.32
CA THR A 485 -13.06 -0.87 15.51
C THR A 485 -13.44 -0.23 16.85
N LYS A 486 -12.45 0.06 17.71
CA LYS A 486 -12.57 0.90 18.91
C LYS A 486 -11.36 1.83 19.04
N PRO A 487 -11.55 3.12 19.30
CA PRO A 487 -10.45 4.05 19.52
C PRO A 487 -9.82 3.74 20.89
N HIS A 488 -8.65 3.09 20.90
CA HIS A 488 -7.81 3.04 22.09
C HIS A 488 -6.65 4.01 21.93
N PHE A 489 -6.66 5.09 22.71
CA PHE A 489 -5.44 5.82 23.04
C PHE A 489 -4.68 4.99 24.09
N PRO A 490 -3.43 4.57 23.85
CA PRO A 490 -2.61 4.04 24.92
C PRO A 490 -2.22 5.19 25.86
N ASP A 491 -2.49 5.03 27.17
CA ASP A 491 -2.20 6.04 28.21
C ASP A 491 -0.74 6.54 28.20
N THR A 492 0.18 5.76 27.63
CA THR A 492 1.59 6.09 27.46
C THR A 492 1.83 7.31 26.55
N TRP A 493 0.92 7.62 25.61
CA TRP A 493 1.09 8.75 24.68
C TRP A 493 0.80 10.10 25.31
N HIS A 494 -0.16 10.15 26.25
CA HIS A 494 -0.42 11.38 27.01
C HIS A 494 0.82 11.79 27.81
N ALA A 495 1.53 10.82 28.38
CA ALA A 495 2.77 11.05 29.13
C ALA A 495 3.98 11.41 28.25
N LEU A 496 4.01 10.99 26.98
CA LEU A 496 5.11 11.27 26.04
C LEU A 496 4.94 12.60 25.30
N LEU A 497 3.71 12.95 24.91
CA LEU A 497 3.41 14.16 24.17
C LEU A 497 3.22 15.40 25.07
N PHE A 498 2.82 15.20 26.33
CA PHE A 498 2.57 16.26 27.29
C PHE A 498 3.49 16.19 28.51
N LYS A 499 4.78 15.87 28.32
CA LYS A 499 5.78 16.21 29.36
C LYS A 499 5.78 17.71 29.57
N GLU A 500 4.98 18.18 30.52
CA GLU A 500 5.32 19.35 31.31
C GLU A 500 6.71 19.06 31.88
N LYS A 501 7.72 19.75 31.36
CA LYS A 501 8.95 19.92 32.10
C LYS A 501 8.57 20.78 33.30
N ASP A 502 8.70 20.22 34.50
CA ASP A 502 8.89 21.00 35.73
C ASP A 502 9.96 22.09 35.51
#